data_AF-G6C5A9-F1
#
_entry.id   AF-G6C5A9-F1
#
_cell.length_a   1.000
_cell.length_b   1.000
_cell.length_c   1.000
_cell.angle_alpha   90.00
_cell.angle_beta   90.00
_cell.angle_gamma   90.00
#
_symmetry.space_group_name_H-M   'P 1'
#
loop_
_entity.id
_entity.type
_entity.pdbx_description
1 polymer ?
#
loop_
_entity_poly.entity_id
_entity_poly.type
_entity_poly.pdbx_seq_one_letter_code
_entity_poly.pdbx_strand_id
1 'polypeptide(L)' 'MSEKVKSTELPVLFIKDEQTGEGVSVRYRYDPETRYYTVDRLFKQATLRYGNKEIIIKRKGSFIKSPNDHISVSI' A
#
# COMPACT_ATOMS: atom_id res chain seq x y z
N MET A 1 23.44 12.02 9.13
CA MET A 1 23.42 11.16 7.93
C MET A 1 22.14 10.34 7.99
N SER A 2 21.23 10.50 7.04
CA SER A 2 20.07 9.61 6.93
C SER A 2 20.58 8.21 6.60
N GLU A 3 20.26 7.22 7.44
CA GLU A 3 20.57 5.82 7.16
C GLU A 3 20.02 5.45 5.77
N LYS A 4 20.88 5.02 4.85
CA LYS A 4 20.44 4.56 3.53
C LYS A 4 19.97 3.10 3.64
N VAL A 5 18.83 2.79 3.04
CA VAL A 5 18.31 1.41 2.99
C VAL A 5 19.26 0.56 2.17
N LYS A 6 19.69 -0.57 2.73
CA LYS A 6 20.54 -1.53 2.01
C LYS A 6 19.75 -2.11 0.85
N SER A 7 20.35 -2.12 -0.35
CA SER A 7 19.71 -2.60 -1.58
C SER A 7 19.23 -4.06 -1.51
N THR A 8 19.76 -4.85 -0.59
CA THR A 8 19.38 -6.25 -0.35
C THR A 8 18.14 -6.43 0.52
N GLU A 9 17.61 -5.36 1.10
CA GLU A 9 16.46 -5.38 2.01
C GLU A 9 15.37 -4.41 1.56
N LEU A 10 15.19 -4.22 0.23
CA LEU A 10 14.16 -3.32 -0.26
C LEU A 10 12.78 -3.79 0.23
N PRO A 11 12.02 -2.93 0.95
CA PRO A 11 10.74 -3.34 1.46
C PRO A 11 9.76 -3.57 0.30
N VAL A 12 8.96 -4.63 0.42
CA VAL A 12 7.95 -4.99 -0.59
C VAL A 12 6.57 -4.79 0.00
N LEU A 13 5.73 -4.04 -0.72
CA LEU A 13 4.35 -3.78 -0.32
C LEU A 13 3.39 -4.67 -1.10
N PHE A 14 2.53 -5.39 -0.38
CA PHE A 14 1.41 -6.15 -0.91
C PHE A 14 0.11 -5.49 -0.47
N ILE A 15 -0.88 -5.37 -1.35
CA ILE A 15 -2.23 -4.93 -1.00
C ILE A 15 -3.09 -6.17 -0.81
N LYS A 16 -3.93 -6.19 0.23
CA LYS A 16 -4.95 -7.24 0.35
C LYS A 16 -6.05 -6.98 -0.68
N ASP A 17 -6.25 -7.92 -1.59
CA ASP A 17 -7.38 -7.90 -2.51
C ASP A 17 -8.69 -8.13 -1.74
N GLU A 18 -9.70 -7.29 -2.00
CA GLU A 18 -10.99 -7.39 -1.33
C GLU A 18 -11.86 -8.52 -1.90
N GLN A 19 -11.63 -8.95 -3.15
CA GLN A 19 -12.38 -10.01 -3.80
C GLN A 19 -11.88 -11.40 -3.39
N THR A 20 -10.56 -11.60 -3.40
CA THR A 20 -9.96 -12.92 -3.12
C THR A 20 -9.46 -13.04 -1.68
N GLY A 21 -9.18 -11.92 -1.00
CA GLY A 21 -8.58 -11.91 0.32
C GLY A 21 -7.06 -12.12 0.33
N GLU A 22 -6.44 -12.34 -0.82
CA GLU A 22 -5.00 -12.60 -0.98
C GLU A 22 -4.16 -11.32 -1.02
N GLY A 23 -2.86 -11.43 -0.72
CA GLY A 23 -1.91 -10.33 -0.86
C GLY A 23 -1.39 -10.23 -2.29
N VAL A 24 -1.81 -9.19 -3.02
CA VAL A 24 -1.38 -8.97 -4.40
C VAL A 24 -0.23 -7.97 -4.47
N SER A 25 0.73 -8.25 -5.36
CA SER A 25 1.79 -7.29 -5.70
C SER A 25 1.19 -6.16 -6.52
N VAL A 26 1.55 -4.92 -6.18
CA VAL A 26 1.07 -3.73 -6.88
C VAL A 26 2.24 -2.89 -7.34
N ARG A 27 2.01 -2.07 -8.37
CA ARG A 27 2.98 -1.05 -8.75
C ARG A 27 3.03 0.02 -7.66
N TYR A 28 4.23 0.32 -7.20
CA TYR A 28 4.52 1.42 -6.29
C TYR A 28 5.85 2.06 -6.67
N ARG A 29 6.03 3.31 -6.28
CA ARG A 29 7.32 4.00 -6.31
C ARG A 29 7.83 4.09 -4.88
N TYR A 30 9.11 3.76 -4.69
CA TYR A 30 9.80 3.90 -3.42
C TYR A 30 10.94 4.90 -3.57
N ASP A 31 10.92 5.96 -2.76
CA ASP A 31 12.02 6.91 -2.66
C ASP A 31 12.94 6.46 -1.51
N PRO A 32 14.20 6.05 -1.78
CA PRO A 32 15.12 5.58 -0.74
C PRO A 32 15.68 6.68 0.14
N GLU A 33 15.67 7.95 -0.30
CA GLU A 33 16.21 9.08 0.47
C GLU A 33 15.18 9.58 1.49
N THR A 34 13.90 9.62 1.11
CA THR A 34 12.80 10.03 2.00
C THR A 34 12.04 8.86 2.64
N ARG A 35 12.26 7.63 2.14
CA ARG A 35 11.63 6.37 2.56
C ARG A 35 10.12 6.33 2.36
N TYR A 36 9.58 7.11 1.44
CA TYR A 36 8.15 7.11 1.11
C TYR A 36 7.79 6.09 0.04
N TYR A 37 6.62 5.47 0.24
CA TYR A 37 5.93 4.69 -0.78
C TYR A 37 4.81 5.52 -1.40
N THR A 38 4.79 5.62 -2.73
CA THR A 38 3.65 6.12 -3.49
C THR A 38 2.98 4.95 -4.18
N VAL A 39 1.70 4.73 -3.89
CA VAL A 39 0.92 3.60 -4.40
C VAL A 39 -0.28 4.14 -5.15
N ASP A 40 -0.42 3.78 -6.42
CA ASP A 40 -1.49 4.30 -7.30
C ASP A 40 -2.81 3.52 -7.14
N ARG A 41 -2.99 2.81 -6.01
CA ARG A 41 -4.20 2.03 -5.68
C ARG A 41 -4.64 2.33 -4.25
N LEU A 42 -5.94 2.52 -4.09
CA LEU A 42 -6.60 2.64 -2.79
C LEU A 42 -6.78 1.24 -2.16
N PHE A 43 -6.44 1.09 -0.87
CA PHE A 43 -6.56 -0.19 -0.15
C PHE A 43 -6.98 -0.03 1.33
N LYS A 44 -7.80 -0.97 1.83
CA LYS A 44 -8.13 -1.03 3.26
C LYS A 44 -7.01 -1.65 4.09
N GLN A 45 -6.30 -2.62 3.53
CA GLN A 45 -5.19 -3.30 4.19
C GLN A 45 -4.03 -3.53 3.21
N ALA A 46 -2.81 -3.33 3.71
CA ALA A 46 -1.59 -3.72 3.03
C ALA A 46 -0.65 -4.44 4.00
N THR A 47 0.26 -5.22 3.45
CA THR A 47 1.31 -5.92 4.16
C THR A 47 2.65 -5.43 3.63
N LEU A 48 3.46 -4.84 4.51
CA LEU A 48 4.82 -4.42 4.21
C LEU A 48 5.79 -5.50 4.71
N ARG A 49 6.54 -6.09 3.80
CA ARG A 49 7.58 -7.09 4.12
C ARG A 49 8.96 -6.46 4.02
N TYR A 50 9.77 -6.63 5.04
CA TYR A 50 11.15 -6.18 5.11
C TYR A 50 12.03 -7.35 5.58
N GLY A 51 12.63 -8.07 4.63
CA GLY A 51 13.29 -9.35 4.92
C GLY A 51 12.32 -10.35 5.57
N ASN A 52 12.64 -10.80 6.78
CA ASN A 52 11.81 -11.72 7.57
C ASN A 52 10.74 -11.02 8.43
N LYS A 53 10.70 -9.69 8.43
CA LYS A 53 9.70 -8.92 9.19
C LYS A 53 8.48 -8.64 8.32
N GLU A 54 7.33 -8.69 8.97
CA GLU A 54 6.05 -8.37 8.34
C GLU A 54 5.30 -7.34 9.19
N ILE A 55 4.77 -6.32 8.53
CA ILE A 55 3.98 -5.26 9.14
C ILE A 55 2.64 -5.17 8.42
N ILE A 56 1.55 -5.27 9.17
CA ILE A 56 0.19 -5.14 8.63
C ILE A 56 -0.27 -3.70 8.82
N ILE A 57 -0.55 -3.03 7.70
CA ILE A 57 -1.06 -1.66 7.65
C ILE A 57 -2.57 -1.74 7.39
N LYS A 58 -3.37 -1.28 8.35
CA LYS A 58 -4.84 -1.20 8.22
C LYS A 58 -5.26 0.27 8.19
N ARG A 59 -5.91 0.69 7.11
CA ARG A 59 -6.50 2.02 7.01
C ARG A 59 -7.73 2.06 7.91
N LYS A 60 -7.77 3.03 8.84
CA LYS A 60 -8.98 3.37 9.59
C LYS A 60 -9.80 4.38 8.75
N GLY A 61 -11.00 3.97 8.32
CA GLY A 61 -11.93 4.83 7.55
C GLY A 61 -12.41 4.21 6.23
N SER A 62 -13.53 4.71 5.71
CA SER A 62 -14.07 4.34 4.39
C SER A 62 -13.45 5.21 3.28
N PHE A 63 -13.37 4.67 2.06
CA PHE A 63 -13.03 5.46 0.86
C PHE A 63 -14.14 6.43 0.48
N ILE A 64 -15.38 6.04 0.77
CA ILE A 64 -16.57 6.83 0.54
C ILE A 64 -16.86 7.56 1.85
N LYS A 65 -16.60 8.87 1.90
CA LYS A 65 -16.88 9.68 3.10
C LYS A 65 -18.36 10.00 3.25
N SER A 66 -19.10 10.05 2.13
CA SER A 66 -20.56 10.22 2.07
C SER A 66 -21.14 9.54 0.82
N PRO A 67 -22.42 9.11 0.82
CA PRO A 67 -23.09 8.57 -0.37
C PRO A 67 -23.07 9.51 -1.58
N ASN A 68 -22.84 10.81 -1.40
CA ASN A 68 -22.72 11.78 -2.49
C ASN A 68 -21.27 12.03 -2.96
N ASP A 69 -20.29 11.33 -2.38
CA ASP A 69 -18.85 11.54 -2.64
C ASP A 69 -18.32 10.59 -3.75
N HIS A 70 -19.23 10.03 -4.55
CA HIS A 70 -18.91 9.23 -5.73
C HIS A 70 -19.69 9.74 -6.94
N ILE A 71 -19.05 9.76 -8.11
CA ILE A 71 -19.70 10.02 -9.38
C ILE A 71 -20.03 8.66 -9.99
N SER A 72 -21.31 8.35 -10.11
CA SER A 72 -21.79 7.16 -10.81
C SER A 72 -21.46 7.30 -12.30
N VAL A 73 -20.63 6.42 -12.83
CA VAL A 73 -20.36 6.31 -14.27
C VAL A 73 -21.03 5.02 -14.74
N SER A 74 -21.97 5.14 -15.67
CA SER A 74 -22.55 3.97 -16.36
C SER A 74 -21.52 3.45 -17.38
N ILE A 75 -21.22 2.15 -17.31
CA ILE A 75 -20.39 1.42 -18.28
C ILE A 75 -21.30 0.54 -19.11
#